data_AF-A0AA85K431-F1
#
_entry.id   AF-A0AA85K431-F1
#
_cell.length_a   1.000
_cell.length_b   1.000
_cell.length_c   1.000
_cell.angle_alpha   90.00
_cell.angle_beta   90.00
_cell.angle_gamma   90.00
#
_symmetry.space_group_name_H-M   'P 1'
#
loop_
_entity.id
_entity.type
_entity.pdbx_description
1 polymer ?
#
loop_
_entity_poly.entity_id
_entity_poly.type
_entity_poly.pdbx_seq_one_letter_code
_entity_poly.pdbx_strand_id
1 'polypeptide(L)'
;MRHKVRLEFSSTNADTRNLTVTETSDISGHLSDGDNTESEYDEEESLSTDTKKTVNTDAVKQTSSDLPNRPISKEMMRNKGIVKYRHKRERNPRVHLRPKFRKATIRYRSRVAPVRKEEKPYGGELKGIRVNLVKSHKFKKY
;
A
#
# COMPACT_ATOMS: atom_id res chain seq x y z
N MET A 1 5.00 14.19 56.95
CA MET A 1 4.45 12.83 56.74
C MET A 1 4.03 12.71 55.28
N ARG A 2 4.69 11.85 54.48
CA ARG A 2 4.33 11.63 53.07
C ARG A 2 3.45 10.39 52.98
N HIS A 3 2.16 10.56 52.66
CA HIS A 3 1.26 9.44 52.42
C HIS A 3 1.65 8.71 51.14
N LYS A 4 2.02 7.43 51.27
CA LYS A 4 2.19 6.50 50.16
C LYS A 4 0.79 6.07 49.70
N VAL A 5 0.37 6.51 48.52
CA VAL A 5 -0.81 5.94 47.86
C VAL A 5 -0.36 4.67 47.14
N ARG A 6 -0.89 3.53 47.57
CA ARG A 6 -0.65 2.21 46.97
C ARG A 6 -1.67 2.02 45.85
N LEU A 7 -1.21 2.00 44.60
CA LEU A 7 -2.02 1.66 43.43
C LEU A 7 -2.02 0.13 43.31
N GLU A 8 -3.15 -0.50 43.64
CA GLU A 8 -3.39 -1.92 43.35
C GLU A 8 -3.77 -2.06 41.88
N PHE A 9 -2.93 -2.73 41.08
CA PHE A 9 -3.29 -3.14 39.72
C PHE A 9 -4.11 -4.43 39.82
N SER A 10 -5.39 -4.38 39.45
CA SER A 10 -6.20 -5.57 39.26
C SER A 10 -5.75 -6.31 38.00
N SER A 11 -5.15 -7.48 38.18
CA SER A 11 -4.85 -8.40 37.07
C SER A 11 -6.15 -9.05 36.60
N THR A 12 -6.68 -8.62 35.46
CA THR A 12 -7.74 -9.34 34.76
C THR A 12 -7.12 -10.56 34.07
N ASN A 13 -7.45 -11.76 34.56
CA ASN A 13 -7.13 -13.03 33.92
C ASN A 13 -7.82 -13.09 32.55
N ALA A 14 -7.02 -13.06 31.48
CA ALA A 14 -7.50 -13.32 30.12
C ALA A 14 -7.47 -14.82 29.83
N ASP A 15 -8.65 -15.34 29.52
CA ASP A 15 -9.02 -16.71 29.20
C ASP A 15 -8.20 -17.26 28.01
N THR A 16 -7.29 -18.20 28.24
CA THR A 16 -6.58 -18.91 27.18
C THR A 16 -7.43 -20.07 26.68
N ARG A 17 -8.26 -19.82 25.66
CA ARG A 17 -8.91 -20.88 24.89
C ARG A 17 -8.37 -20.92 23.46
N ASN A 18 -7.47 -21.88 23.25
CA ASN A 18 -7.17 -22.64 22.04
C ASN A 18 -7.46 -22.01 20.67
N LEU A 19 -6.40 -21.60 19.98
CA LEU A 19 -6.39 -21.48 18.52
C LEU A 19 -5.62 -22.68 17.96
N THR A 20 -6.38 -23.71 17.55
CA THR A 20 -5.88 -24.82 16.75
C THR A 20 -5.38 -24.29 15.40
N VAL A 21 -4.09 -24.51 15.14
CA VAL A 21 -3.41 -24.21 13.89
C VAL A 21 -3.97 -25.14 12.82
N THR A 22 -4.73 -24.59 11.86
CA THR A 22 -4.99 -25.28 10.60
C THR A 22 -3.89 -24.95 9.60
N GLU A 23 -3.38 -26.03 9.02
CA GLU A 23 -2.33 -26.20 8.04
C GLU A 23 -2.30 -25.10 6.96
N THR A 24 -1.13 -24.48 6.80
CA THR A 24 -0.84 -23.65 5.62
C THR A 24 -0.48 -24.56 4.47
N SER A 25 -1.48 -24.88 3.65
CA SER A 25 -1.28 -25.44 2.31
C SER A 25 -0.48 -24.47 1.43
N ASP A 26 0.39 -25.06 0.62
CA ASP A 26 1.30 -24.39 -0.29
C ASP A 26 0.59 -23.42 -1.24
N ILE A 27 0.90 -22.12 -1.13
CA ILE A 27 0.53 -21.13 -2.13
C ILE A 27 1.73 -20.94 -3.06
N SER A 28 1.78 -21.78 -4.10
CA SER A 28 2.52 -21.50 -5.34
C SER A 28 1.82 -20.36 -6.08
N GLY A 29 2.04 -19.13 -5.62
CA GLY A 29 1.58 -17.93 -6.28
C GLY A 29 2.39 -17.64 -7.54
N HIS A 30 2.01 -18.26 -8.66
CA HIS A 30 2.34 -17.78 -9.99
C HIS A 30 1.71 -16.40 -10.14
N LEU A 31 2.51 -15.34 -10.01
CA LEU A 31 2.10 -13.97 -10.31
C LEU A 31 1.90 -13.90 -11.83
N SER A 32 0.67 -14.07 -12.31
CA SER A 32 0.32 -13.61 -13.65
C SER A 32 0.34 -12.08 -13.62
N ASP A 33 1.31 -11.50 -14.31
CA ASP A 33 1.26 -10.10 -14.68
C ASP A 33 0.02 -9.92 -15.56
N GLY A 34 -0.88 -9.05 -15.11
CA GLY A 34 -2.19 -8.85 -15.70
C GLY A 34 -2.11 -8.50 -17.18
N ASP A 35 -2.74 -9.34 -17.99
CA ASP A 35 -3.11 -9.04 -19.36
C ASP A 35 -4.19 -7.95 -19.32
N ASN A 36 -3.77 -6.73 -19.62
CA ASN A 36 -4.67 -5.59 -19.82
C ASN A 36 -5.22 -5.72 -21.24
N THR A 37 -6.30 -6.48 -21.38
CA THR A 37 -6.99 -6.62 -22.67
C THR A 37 -7.67 -5.28 -23.00
N GLU A 38 -7.18 -4.70 -24.09
CA GLU A 38 -7.58 -3.42 -24.68
C GLU A 38 -9.02 -3.47 -25.21
N SER A 39 -9.77 -2.40 -24.96
CA SER A 39 -10.93 -1.85 -25.69
C SER A 39 -12.14 -2.73 -26.04
N GLU A 40 -13.30 -2.34 -25.51
CA GLU A 40 -14.57 -2.38 -26.25
C GLU A 40 -15.29 -1.05 -26.01
N TYR A 41 -15.61 -0.36 -27.10
CA TYR A 41 -16.35 0.89 -27.13
C TYR A 41 -17.84 0.55 -27.21
N ASP A 42 -18.65 1.03 -26.27
CA ASP A 42 -20.09 1.18 -26.46
C ASP A 42 -20.47 2.63 -26.16
N GLU A 43 -20.71 3.40 -27.23
CA GLU A 43 -21.38 4.69 -27.18
C GLU A 43 -22.87 4.45 -26.98
N GLU A 44 -23.43 4.95 -25.87
CA GLU A 44 -24.88 5.15 -25.75
C GLU A 44 -25.15 6.59 -25.32
N GLU A 45 -25.39 7.42 -26.32
CA GLU A 45 -25.82 8.81 -26.21
C GLU A 45 -27.34 8.85 -25.97
N SER A 46 -27.77 9.00 -24.70
CA SER A 46 -29.18 9.29 -24.41
C SER A 46 -29.40 10.81 -24.33
N LEU A 47 -29.59 11.40 -25.51
CA LEU A 47 -29.99 12.79 -25.70
C LEU A 47 -31.48 12.96 -25.30
N SER A 48 -31.76 13.26 -24.02
CA SER A 48 -33.12 13.63 -23.61
C SER A 48 -33.37 15.12 -23.88
N THR A 49 -33.98 15.39 -25.02
CA THR A 49 -34.58 16.69 -25.34
C THR A 49 -35.88 16.86 -24.55
N ASP A 50 -35.84 17.52 -23.38
CA ASP A 50 -37.06 18.10 -22.80
C ASP A 50 -37.14 19.59 -23.15
N THR A 51 -37.78 19.83 -24.30
CA THR A 51 -38.20 21.14 -24.76
C THR A 51 -39.24 21.71 -23.81
N LYS A 52 -38.83 22.57 -22.87
CA LYS A 52 -39.71 23.58 -22.28
C LYS A 52 -39.26 24.97 -22.72
N LYS A 53 -39.77 25.34 -23.90
CA LYS A 53 -39.71 26.68 -24.46
C LYS A 53 -40.68 27.57 -23.67
N THR A 54 -40.19 28.29 -22.68
CA THR A 54 -40.85 29.50 -22.17
C THR A 54 -40.03 30.69 -22.62
N VAL A 55 -40.46 31.32 -23.72
CA VAL A 55 -39.91 32.58 -24.18
C VAL A 55 -40.47 33.66 -23.26
N ASN A 56 -39.64 34.16 -22.35
CA ASN A 56 -39.91 35.41 -21.65
C ASN A 56 -38.87 36.42 -22.12
N THR A 57 -39.30 37.29 -23.03
CA THR A 57 -38.60 38.50 -23.43
C THR A 57 -38.89 39.57 -22.39
N ASP A 58 -37.98 39.76 -21.45
CA ASP A 58 -37.90 41.00 -20.70
C ASP A 58 -36.42 41.39 -20.55
N ALA A 59 -36.06 42.47 -21.24
CA ALA A 59 -34.74 43.05 -21.25
C ALA A 59 -34.46 43.69 -19.87
N VAL A 60 -34.03 42.87 -18.91
CA VAL A 60 -33.57 43.32 -17.61
C VAL A 60 -32.09 43.71 -17.73
N LYS A 61 -31.79 44.97 -17.40
CA LYS A 61 -30.42 45.45 -17.18
C LYS A 61 -29.80 44.67 -16.02
N GLN A 62 -29.11 43.57 -16.31
CA GLN A 62 -28.42 42.78 -15.31
C GLN A 62 -27.24 43.58 -14.74
N THR A 63 -27.39 44.03 -13.50
CA THR A 63 -26.24 44.36 -12.67
C THR A 63 -25.51 43.05 -12.37
N SER A 64 -24.18 43.09 -12.22
CA SER A 64 -23.33 41.89 -11.98
C SER A 64 -23.72 41.08 -10.72
N SER A 65 -24.66 41.57 -9.92
CA SER A 65 -25.25 40.91 -8.76
C SER A 65 -26.40 39.94 -9.06
N ASP A 66 -26.98 39.94 -10.27
CA ASP A 66 -28.11 39.06 -10.63
C ASP A 66 -27.71 37.76 -11.36
N LEU A 67 -26.41 37.58 -11.63
CA LEU A 67 -25.87 36.36 -12.23
C LEU A 67 -25.46 35.37 -11.12
N PRO A 68 -25.82 34.08 -11.21
CA PRO A 68 -25.39 33.09 -10.23
C PRO A 68 -23.85 32.98 -10.24
N ASN A 69 -23.24 33.04 -9.06
CA ASN A 69 -21.79 32.89 -8.89
C ASN A 69 -21.33 31.55 -9.48
N ARG A 70 -20.49 31.59 -10.51
CA ARG A 70 -19.88 30.40 -11.11
C ARG A 70 -18.77 29.90 -10.17
N PRO A 71 -18.83 28.65 -9.65
CA PRO A 71 -17.78 28.14 -8.78
C PRO A 71 -16.48 27.91 -9.57
N ILE A 72 -15.35 28.05 -8.87
CA ILE A 72 -14.03 27.77 -9.42
C ILE A 72 -13.80 26.26 -9.54
N SER A 73 -13.25 25.81 -10.67
CA SER A 73 -12.82 24.42 -10.87
C SER A 73 -11.59 24.08 -10.01
N LYS A 74 -11.50 22.82 -9.58
CA LYS A 74 -10.39 22.24 -8.82
C LYS A 74 -9.04 22.34 -9.54
N GLU A 75 -9.07 22.38 -10.87
CA GLU A 75 -7.89 22.57 -11.72
C GLU A 75 -7.35 24.01 -11.58
N MET A 76 -8.24 25.00 -11.78
CA MET A 76 -7.93 26.42 -11.61
C MET A 76 -7.46 26.73 -10.18
N MET A 77 -8.11 26.15 -9.17
CA MET A 77 -7.76 26.37 -7.75
C MET A 77 -6.37 25.81 -7.38
N ARG A 78 -5.94 24.70 -7.99
CA ARG A 78 -4.68 24.03 -7.62
C ARG A 78 -3.49 24.36 -8.51
N ASN A 79 -3.75 24.86 -9.72
CA ASN A 79 -2.76 25.27 -10.70
C ASN A 79 -1.59 24.26 -10.86
N LYS A 80 -1.93 22.96 -11.02
CA LYS A 80 -0.91 21.88 -11.08
C LYS A 80 -0.26 21.74 -12.45
N GLY A 81 -0.92 22.19 -13.52
CA GLY A 81 -0.46 22.02 -14.90
C GLY A 81 -0.38 20.55 -15.34
N ILE A 82 0.36 20.31 -16.42
CA ILE A 82 0.53 18.98 -17.03
C ILE A 82 1.57 18.18 -16.23
N VAL A 83 1.11 17.43 -15.22
CA VAL A 83 1.97 16.59 -14.36
C VAL A 83 1.80 15.12 -14.73
N LYS A 84 2.91 14.40 -14.90
CA LYS A 84 2.89 12.94 -15.09
C LYS A 84 2.17 12.20 -13.96
N TYR A 85 1.61 11.04 -14.29
CA TYR A 85 1.05 10.15 -13.28
C TYR A 85 2.13 9.73 -12.26
N ARG A 86 1.73 9.67 -10.98
CA ARG A 86 2.56 9.17 -9.87
C ARG A 86 1.77 8.13 -9.08
N HIS A 87 2.42 7.01 -8.77
CA HIS A 87 1.80 5.91 -8.04
C HIS A 87 1.39 6.31 -6.62
N LYS A 88 0.35 5.66 -6.08
CA LYS A 88 -0.14 5.91 -4.72
C LYS A 88 0.92 5.80 -3.62
N ARG A 89 1.90 4.90 -3.79
CA ARG A 89 2.98 4.68 -2.81
C ARG A 89 3.94 5.87 -2.68
N GLU A 90 4.11 6.65 -3.74
CA GLU A 90 5.02 7.81 -3.76
C GLU A 90 4.39 9.03 -3.08
N ARG A 91 3.07 9.03 -2.90
CA ARG A 91 2.35 10.11 -2.23
C ARG A 91 2.63 10.16 -0.72
N ASN A 92 2.97 9.02 -0.10
CA ASN A 92 3.22 8.94 1.33
C ASN A 92 4.65 8.42 1.58
N PRO A 93 5.55 9.23 2.17
CA PRO A 93 6.96 8.86 2.35
C PRO A 93 7.13 7.59 3.17
N ARG A 94 6.29 7.39 4.21
CA ARG A 94 6.30 6.17 5.03
C ARG A 94 5.94 4.94 4.19
N VAL A 95 4.92 5.05 3.34
CA VAL A 95 4.45 3.95 2.49
C VAL A 95 5.44 3.66 1.37
N HIS A 96 6.21 4.65 0.89
CA HIS A 96 7.30 4.44 -0.05
C HIS A 96 8.49 3.68 0.58
N LEU A 97 8.88 4.06 1.81
CA LEU A 97 10.06 3.49 2.48
C LEU A 97 9.85 2.05 2.98
N ARG A 98 8.64 1.70 3.40
CA ARG A 98 8.28 0.33 3.86
C ARG A 98 8.65 -0.78 2.86
N PRO A 99 8.17 -0.76 1.59
CA PRO A 99 8.53 -1.78 0.62
C PRO A 99 9.99 -1.67 0.18
N LYS A 100 10.60 -0.47 0.20
CA LYS A 100 12.02 -0.28 -0.09
C LYS A 100 12.89 -1.05 0.91
N PHE A 101 12.59 -0.91 2.21
CA PHE A 101 13.22 -1.69 3.28
C PHE A 101 12.96 -3.18 3.11
N ARG A 102 11.69 -3.61 2.95
CA ARG A 102 11.34 -5.03 2.76
C ARG A 102 12.12 -5.67 1.60
N LYS A 103 12.15 -5.01 0.43
CA LYS A 103 12.90 -5.48 -0.75
C LYS A 103 14.41 -5.50 -0.50
N ALA A 104 14.97 -4.55 0.23
CA ALA A 104 16.38 -4.56 0.61
C ALA A 104 16.71 -5.74 1.54
N THR A 105 15.88 -5.99 2.56
CA THR A 105 16.05 -7.11 3.49
C THR A 105 15.99 -8.46 2.79
N ILE A 106 15.06 -8.65 1.84
CA ILE A 106 14.97 -9.89 1.05
C ILE A 106 16.23 -10.09 0.19
N ARG A 107 16.69 -9.04 -0.51
CA ARG A 107 17.93 -9.09 -1.30
C ARG A 107 19.18 -9.30 -0.45
N TYR A 108 19.18 -8.86 0.80
CA TYR A 108 20.27 -9.10 1.72
C TYR A 108 20.33 -10.58 2.14
N ARG A 109 19.17 -11.18 2.47
CA ARG A 109 19.05 -12.60 2.86
C ARG A 109 19.55 -13.57 1.79
N SER A 110 19.54 -13.19 0.50
CA SER A 110 20.09 -14.01 -0.57
C SER A 110 21.61 -13.88 -0.73
N ARG A 111 22.20 -12.73 -0.36
CA ARG A 111 23.65 -12.49 -0.43
C ARG A 111 24.37 -13.07 0.78
N VAL A 112 23.81 -12.86 1.97
CA VAL A 112 24.41 -13.24 3.25
C VAL A 112 23.38 -14.02 4.04
N ALA A 113 23.80 -15.16 4.59
CA ALA A 113 22.95 -15.95 5.47
C ALA A 113 22.67 -15.16 6.77
N PRO A 114 21.41 -14.98 7.18
CA PRO A 114 21.11 -14.35 8.46
C PRO A 114 21.50 -15.27 9.62
N VAL A 115 21.79 -14.68 10.77
CA VAL A 115 22.00 -15.43 12.02
C VAL A 115 20.69 -16.13 12.40
N ARG A 116 20.76 -17.44 12.65
CA ARG A 116 19.61 -18.24 13.11
C ARG A 116 19.68 -18.42 14.62
N LYS A 117 18.51 -18.49 15.27
CA LYS A 117 18.37 -18.88 16.67
C LYS A 117 17.95 -20.34 16.72
N GLU A 118 18.59 -21.14 17.57
CA GLU A 118 18.28 -22.56 17.76
C GLU A 118 17.21 -22.72 18.83
N GLU A 119 15.95 -22.51 18.44
CA GLU A 119 14.81 -22.71 19.35
C GLU A 119 14.43 -24.19 19.47
N LYS A 120 14.84 -25.02 18.50
CA LYS A 120 14.51 -26.44 18.38
C LYS A 120 15.80 -27.25 18.19
N PRO A 121 15.81 -28.54 18.59
CA PRO A 121 16.96 -29.41 18.34
C PRO A 121 17.28 -29.51 16.85
N TYR A 122 18.54 -29.84 16.54
CA TYR A 122 19.04 -29.95 15.17
C TYR A 122 18.29 -31.05 14.40
N GLY A 123 17.60 -30.65 13.32
CA GLY A 123 16.87 -31.57 12.43
C GLY A 123 17.58 -31.86 11.11
N GLY A 124 18.86 -31.47 10.96
CA GLY A 124 19.58 -31.53 9.69
C GLY A 124 19.54 -30.24 8.87
N GLU A 125 20.27 -30.24 7.75
CA GLU A 125 20.32 -29.12 6.80
C GLU A 125 19.13 -29.14 5.83
N LEU A 126 18.11 -28.31 6.08
CA LEU A 126 16.86 -28.25 5.29
C LEU A 126 17.06 -28.07 3.77
N LYS A 127 18.16 -27.43 3.35
CA LYS A 127 18.46 -27.16 1.92
C LYS A 127 19.55 -28.09 1.36
N GLY A 128 20.08 -28.99 2.18
CA GLY A 128 21.17 -29.89 1.81
C GLY A 128 22.57 -29.28 1.92
N ILE A 129 23.57 -30.18 1.94
CA ILE A 129 24.99 -29.87 2.03
C ILE A 129 25.62 -29.97 0.64
N ARG A 130 26.36 -28.93 0.23
CA ARG A 130 27.08 -28.92 -1.06
C ARG A 130 28.57 -29.16 -0.81
N VAL A 131 29.03 -30.40 -0.99
CA VAL A 131 30.37 -30.88 -0.62
C VAL A 131 31.51 -30.05 -1.23
N ASN A 132 31.40 -29.67 -2.49
CA ASN A 132 32.49 -29.01 -3.22
C ASN A 132 32.54 -27.47 -3.02
N LEU A 133 31.64 -26.87 -2.22
CA LEU A 133 31.56 -25.43 -2.08
C LEU A 133 32.36 -24.93 -0.86
N VAL A 134 33.44 -24.20 -1.13
CA VAL A 134 34.21 -23.49 -0.10
C VAL A 134 33.76 -22.03 -0.02
N LYS A 135 33.32 -21.56 1.17
CA LYS A 135 32.88 -20.17 1.43
C LYS A 135 33.86 -19.36 2.29
N SER A 136 35.03 -19.90 2.61
CA SER A 136 36.05 -19.23 3.44
C SER A 136 36.82 -18.16 2.66
N HIS A 137 37.23 -17.08 3.34
CA HIS A 137 38.15 -16.10 2.77
C HIS A 137 39.59 -16.60 2.86
N LYS A 138 40.30 -16.71 1.72
CA LYS A 138 41.73 -17.05 1.70
C LYS A 138 42.58 -15.81 2.04
N PHE A 139 43.49 -15.92 2.99
CA PHE A 139 44.44 -14.85 3.31
C PHE A 139 45.58 -14.82 2.29
N LYS A 140 46.02 -13.62 1.90
CA LYS A 140 47.22 -13.42 1.07
C LYS A 140 48.43 -13.21 1.98
N LYS A 141 49.56 -13.79 1.61
CA LYS A 141 50.85 -13.52 2.25
C LYS A 141 51.44 -12.28 1.58
N TYR A 142 51.85 -11.29 2.37
CA TYR A 142 52.55 -10.10 1.89
C TYR A 142 54.00 -10.45 1.54
#